data_AF-A0A9W9F5W4-F1
#
_entry.id   AF-A0A9W9F5W4-F1
#
_cell.length_a   1.000
_cell.length_b   1.000
_cell.length_c   1.000
_cell.angle_alpha   90.00
_cell.angle_beta   90.00
_cell.angle_gamma   90.00
#
_symmetry.space_group_name_H-M   'P 1'
#
loop_
_entity.id
_entity.type
_entity.pdbx_description
1 polymer ?
#
loop_
_entity_poly.entity_id
_entity_poly.type
_entity_poly.pdbx_seq_one_letter_code
_entity_poly.pdbx_strand_id
1 'polypeptide(L)'
;MHDARSNYPGSKKANIWHFETALQVTPDSGSIGLHGGGHYAMGGDPGNDADGSPGDPAFWHHHGMIDRVWWIWQSLDLAHRQFAVAGTETYLNQPASPNVTLETMINVGYVNGNRSIAMKDIMSTTGGPFCYAYA
;
A
#
# COMPACT_ATOMS: atom_id res chain seq x y z
N MET A 1 -1.54 3.57 -27.51
CA MET A 1 -0.88 3.05 -26.30
C MET A 1 -0.26 4.24 -25.57
N HIS A 2 -1.03 4.86 -24.67
CA HIS A 2 -0.49 5.94 -23.83
C HIS A 2 0.12 5.31 -22.59
N ASP A 3 1.43 5.44 -22.51
CA ASP A 3 2.27 4.92 -21.44
C ASP A 3 2.04 5.74 -20.16
N ALA A 4 1.52 5.10 -19.11
CA ALA A 4 1.40 5.68 -17.77
C ALA A 4 2.77 6.05 -17.16
N ARG A 5 3.89 5.66 -17.78
CA ARG A 5 5.25 6.07 -17.40
C ARG A 5 5.59 7.51 -17.82
N SER A 6 4.81 8.14 -18.70
CA SER A 6 5.16 9.45 -19.28
C SER A 6 4.91 10.67 -18.38
N ASN A 7 4.21 10.52 -17.25
CA ASN A 7 3.84 11.65 -16.38
C ASN A 7 4.79 11.92 -15.21
N TYR A 8 5.93 11.23 -15.10
CA TYR A 8 6.88 11.47 -14.00
C TYR A 8 8.32 11.70 -14.49
N PRO A 9 8.60 12.84 -15.15
CA PRO A 9 9.95 13.21 -15.49
C PRO A 9 10.65 13.76 -14.24
N GLY A 10 11.59 13.00 -13.67
CA GLY A 10 12.62 13.59 -12.80
C GLY A 10 13.03 12.76 -11.58
N SER A 11 14.20 12.12 -11.70
CA SER A 11 15.03 11.56 -10.62
C SER A 11 14.41 10.44 -9.75
N LYS A 12 15.26 9.55 -9.23
CA LYS A 12 14.95 8.57 -8.16
C LYS A 12 14.58 9.28 -6.83
N LYS A 13 13.69 10.27 -6.85
CA LYS A 13 13.22 10.91 -5.63
C LYS A 13 12.26 9.96 -4.93
N ALA A 14 12.44 9.86 -3.62
CA ALA A 14 11.59 9.10 -2.72
C ALA A 14 10.17 9.70 -2.74
N ASN A 15 9.38 9.32 -3.73
CA ASN A 15 7.96 9.59 -3.81
C ASN A 15 7.19 8.28 -3.48
N ILE A 16 5.90 8.41 -3.19
CA ILE A 16 5.07 7.28 -2.75
C ILE A 16 5.02 6.16 -3.79
N TRP A 17 4.98 6.48 -5.09
CA TRP A 17 4.98 5.48 -6.17
C TRP A 17 6.23 4.59 -6.14
N HIS A 18 7.42 5.17 -6.01
CA HIS A 18 8.64 4.38 -5.89
C HIS A 18 8.68 3.55 -4.60
N PHE A 19 8.14 4.09 -3.50
CA PHE A 19 8.09 3.38 -2.23
C PHE A 19 7.16 2.16 -2.30
N GLU A 20 5.92 2.34 -2.74
CA GLU A 20 4.92 1.26 -2.78
C GLU A 20 5.27 0.18 -3.81
N THR A 21 5.90 0.54 -4.94
CA THR A 21 6.37 -0.43 -5.94
C THR A 21 7.64 -1.16 -5.48
N ALA A 22 8.54 -0.53 -4.73
CA ALA A 22 9.66 -1.23 -4.10
C ALA A 22 9.19 -2.20 -3.00
N LEU A 23 8.12 -1.86 -2.28
CA LEU A 23 7.50 -2.74 -1.28
C LEU A 23 6.83 -3.97 -1.90
N GLN A 24 6.04 -3.77 -2.96
CA GLN A 24 5.20 -4.80 -3.58
C GLN A 24 5.93 -5.58 -4.67
N VAL A 25 6.16 -4.96 -5.83
CA VAL A 25 6.87 -5.51 -6.99
C VAL A 25 7.40 -4.32 -7.78
N THR A 26 8.71 -4.31 -8.03
CA THR A 26 9.28 -3.37 -8.99
C THR A 26 9.23 -4.01 -10.38
N PRO A 27 8.51 -3.42 -11.36
CA PRO A 27 8.43 -3.96 -12.71
C PRO A 27 9.82 -4.27 -13.29
N ASP A 28 9.94 -5.40 -13.98
CA ASP A 28 11.14 -5.84 -14.70
C ASP A 28 12.40 -6.06 -13.84
N SER A 29 12.27 -6.06 -12.50
CA SER A 29 13.40 -6.25 -11.58
C SER A 29 13.66 -7.70 -11.17
N GLY A 30 12.69 -8.60 -11.40
CA GLY A 30 12.68 -9.95 -10.82
C GLY A 30 12.47 -9.99 -9.29
N SER A 31 12.26 -8.83 -8.65
CA SER A 31 12.00 -8.71 -7.22
C SER A 31 10.50 -8.69 -6.93
N ILE A 32 10.10 -9.50 -5.96
CA ILE A 32 8.75 -9.53 -5.36
C ILE A 32 8.64 -8.64 -4.12
N GLY A 33 9.60 -7.73 -3.93
CA GLY A 33 9.62 -6.80 -2.81
C GLY A 33 9.63 -7.48 -1.44
N LEU A 34 9.53 -6.67 -0.39
CA LEU A 34 9.43 -7.19 0.98
C LEU A 34 8.02 -7.66 1.32
N HIS A 35 6.99 -7.13 0.65
CA HIS A 35 5.61 -7.61 0.78
C HIS A 35 5.46 -9.01 0.18
N GLY A 36 5.78 -9.19 -1.10
CA GLY A 36 5.72 -10.51 -1.72
C GLY A 36 6.71 -11.48 -1.06
N GLY A 37 7.94 -11.06 -0.79
CA GLY A 37 8.92 -11.89 -0.09
C GLY A 37 8.43 -12.41 1.28
N GLY A 38 7.73 -11.58 2.04
CA GLY A 38 7.13 -11.99 3.31
C GLY A 38 6.02 -13.03 3.15
N HIS A 39 5.11 -12.82 2.19
CA HIS A 39 4.04 -13.78 1.88
C HIS A 39 4.58 -15.13 1.40
N TYR A 40 5.40 -15.12 0.34
CA TYR A 40 5.91 -16.35 -0.27
C TYR A 40 6.90 -17.12 0.63
N ALA A 41 7.46 -16.49 1.66
CA ALA A 41 8.26 -17.16 2.67
C ALA A 41 7.41 -18.00 3.67
N MET A 42 6.13 -17.65 3.87
CA MET A 42 5.21 -18.46 4.68
C MET A 42 4.87 -19.77 3.97
N GLY A 43 4.75 -19.72 2.64
CA GLY A 43 4.47 -20.87 1.80
C GLY A 43 3.07 -21.47 2.04
N GLY A 44 2.84 -22.66 1.52
CA GLY A 44 1.61 -23.41 1.77
C GLY A 44 0.33 -22.74 1.28
N ASP A 45 -0.77 -23.12 1.93
CA ASP A 45 -2.12 -22.61 1.70
C ASP A 45 -2.64 -21.99 3.02
N PRO A 46 -2.95 -20.68 3.08
CA PRO A 46 -3.06 -19.75 1.95
C PRO A 46 -1.85 -18.83 1.74
N GLY A 47 -0.67 -19.10 2.31
CA GLY A 47 0.48 -18.18 2.24
C GLY A 47 0.99 -17.88 0.82
N ASN A 48 0.73 -18.76 -0.15
CA ASN A 48 1.03 -18.53 -1.58
C ASN A 48 -0.18 -18.05 -2.40
N ASP A 49 -1.33 -17.81 -1.77
CA ASP A 49 -2.55 -17.31 -2.40
C ASP A 49 -2.77 -15.84 -1.99
N ALA A 50 -2.69 -14.92 -2.95
CA ALA A 50 -2.80 -13.49 -2.67
C ALA A 50 -4.16 -13.11 -2.06
N ASP A 51 -5.25 -13.72 -2.55
CA ASP A 51 -6.62 -13.44 -2.10
C ASP A 51 -6.92 -14.14 -0.76
N GLY A 52 -6.43 -15.37 -0.61
CA GLY A 52 -6.58 -16.18 0.59
C GLY A 52 -5.65 -15.80 1.75
N SER A 53 -4.58 -15.03 1.49
CA SER A 53 -3.48 -14.80 2.43
C SER A 53 -3.89 -14.34 3.85
N PRO A 54 -4.98 -13.58 4.08
CA PRO A 54 -5.43 -13.26 5.44
C PRO A 54 -5.85 -14.48 6.29
N GLY A 55 -6.04 -15.65 5.66
CA GLY A 55 -6.30 -16.92 6.35
C GLY A 55 -5.07 -17.51 7.04
N ASP A 56 -3.85 -17.09 6.69
CA ASP A 56 -2.64 -17.41 7.46
C ASP A 56 -2.51 -16.45 8.66
N PRO A 57 -2.43 -16.93 9.91
CA PRO A 57 -2.28 -16.07 11.09
C PRO A 57 -1.06 -15.14 11.07
N ALA A 58 0.00 -15.50 10.35
CA ALA A 58 1.19 -14.66 10.21
C ALA A 58 0.95 -13.44 9.29
N PHE A 59 -0.14 -13.40 8.51
CA PHE A 59 -0.55 -12.25 7.71
C PHE A 59 -0.59 -10.94 8.52
N TRP A 60 -1.18 -10.99 9.73
CA TRP A 60 -1.36 -9.80 10.55
C TRP A 60 -0.04 -9.24 11.09
N HIS A 61 0.91 -10.12 11.41
CA HIS A 61 2.25 -9.72 11.83
C HIS A 61 3.06 -9.18 10.64
N HIS A 62 2.93 -9.83 9.48
CA HIS A 62 3.53 -9.36 8.24
C HIS A 62 3.06 -7.95 7.88
N HIS A 63 1.74 -7.70 7.84
CA HIS A 63 1.19 -6.39 7.52
C HIS A 63 1.41 -5.34 8.61
N GLY A 64 1.54 -5.74 9.89
CA GLY A 64 2.04 -4.83 10.92
C GLY A 64 3.46 -4.31 10.64
N MET A 65 4.33 -5.15 10.06
CA MET A 65 5.66 -4.71 9.61
C MET A 65 5.58 -3.86 8.33
N ILE A 66 4.68 -4.17 7.39
CA ILE A 66 4.43 -3.32 6.21
C ILE A 66 4.04 -1.91 6.63
N ASP A 67 3.05 -1.80 7.52
CA ASP A 67 2.57 -0.52 8.04
C ASP A 67 3.66 0.21 8.83
N ARG A 68 4.45 -0.49 9.66
CA ARG A 68 5.63 0.09 10.34
C ARG A 68 6.63 0.69 9.35
N VAL A 69 6.94 -0.01 8.25
CA VAL A 69 7.89 0.49 7.23
C VAL A 69 7.33 1.72 6.54
N TRP A 70 6.02 1.75 6.25
CA TRP A 70 5.34 2.92 5.71
C TRP A 70 5.33 4.10 6.68
N TRP A 71 5.00 3.86 7.94
CA TRP A 71 5.05 4.85 9.01
C TRP A 71 6.45 5.47 9.18
N ILE A 72 7.51 4.65 9.16
CA ILE A 72 8.90 5.15 9.16
C ILE A 72 9.15 6.02 7.93
N TRP A 73 8.77 5.54 6.74
CA TRP A 73 8.99 6.27 5.49
C TRP A 73 8.27 7.63 5.48
N GLN A 74 7.03 7.71 5.97
CA GLN A 74 6.31 8.98 6.10
C GLN A 74 7.01 9.92 7.11
N SER A 75 7.44 9.37 8.25
CA SER A 75 8.05 10.14 9.35
C SER A 75 9.35 10.86 8.97
N LEU A 76 10.06 10.37 7.94
CA LEU A 76 11.30 10.99 7.46
C LEU A 76 11.08 12.34 6.75
N ASP A 77 9.87 12.64 6.29
CA ASP A 77 9.53 13.92 5.63
C ASP A 77 8.00 14.12 5.65
N LEU A 78 7.43 14.26 6.85
CA LEU A 78 5.97 14.33 7.06
C LEU A 78 5.30 15.40 6.19
N ALA A 79 5.95 16.56 6.02
CA ALA A 79 5.42 17.68 5.24
C ALA A 79 5.09 17.31 3.79
N HIS A 80 5.86 16.38 3.19
CA HIS A 80 5.66 15.96 1.81
C HIS A 80 5.12 14.54 1.66
N ARG A 81 5.20 13.71 2.71
CA ARG A 81 4.90 12.27 2.63
C ARG A 81 3.62 11.86 3.32
N GLN A 82 3.14 12.60 4.33
CA GLN A 82 1.97 12.18 5.10
C GLN A 82 0.77 11.93 4.19
N PHE A 83 0.50 12.85 3.26
CA PHE A 83 -0.65 12.75 2.34
C PHE A 83 -0.26 12.40 0.90
N ALA A 84 0.92 11.82 0.70
CA ALA A 84 1.35 11.40 -0.63
C ALA A 84 0.54 10.17 -1.07
N VAL A 85 -0.12 10.26 -2.23
CA VAL A 85 -0.87 9.18 -2.87
C VAL A 85 -0.49 9.05 -4.35
N ALA A 86 -0.50 7.84 -4.90
CA ALA A 86 -0.28 7.55 -6.31
C ALA A 86 -1.09 6.32 -6.73
N GLY A 87 -1.12 6.04 -8.05
CA GLY A 87 -1.82 4.89 -8.60
C GLY A 87 -3.30 5.13 -8.89
N THR A 88 -3.99 4.05 -9.28
CA THR A 88 -5.41 4.03 -9.66
C THR A 88 -6.17 2.98 -8.84
N GLU A 89 -7.49 2.97 -8.95
CA GLU A 89 -8.38 2.11 -8.14
C GLU A 89 -8.41 0.64 -8.57
N THR A 90 -7.63 0.26 -9.59
CA THR A 90 -7.60 -1.11 -10.14
C THR A 90 -6.17 -1.64 -10.19
N TYR A 91 -6.02 -2.94 -9.96
CA TYR A 91 -4.72 -3.60 -9.97
C TYR A 91 -3.99 -3.36 -11.30
N LEU A 92 -2.79 -2.79 -11.23
CA LEU A 92 -1.98 -2.38 -12.40
C LEU A 92 -2.73 -1.49 -13.41
N ASN A 93 -3.77 -0.78 -12.95
CA ASN A 93 -4.68 -0.02 -13.79
C ASN A 93 -5.38 -0.87 -14.87
N GLN A 94 -5.75 -2.11 -14.52
CA GLN A 94 -6.44 -3.07 -15.41
C GLN A 94 -7.77 -3.55 -14.78
N PRO A 95 -8.94 -3.19 -15.34
CA PRO A 95 -9.14 -2.20 -16.41
C PRO A 95 -8.74 -0.79 -15.94
N ALA A 96 -8.58 0.16 -16.87
CA ALA A 96 -8.24 1.54 -16.51
C ALA A 96 -9.30 2.15 -15.58
N SER A 97 -8.86 2.84 -14.53
CA SER A 97 -9.70 3.48 -13.51
C SER A 97 -9.19 4.87 -13.14
N PRO A 98 -9.99 5.68 -12.41
CA PRO A 98 -9.53 6.97 -11.90
C PRO A 98 -8.30 6.85 -11.00
N ASN A 99 -7.52 7.93 -10.92
CA ASN A 99 -6.44 8.03 -9.94
C ASN A 99 -7.00 8.04 -8.53
N VAL A 100 -6.32 7.36 -7.60
CA VAL A 100 -6.62 7.46 -6.17
C VAL A 100 -6.33 8.89 -5.70
N THR A 101 -7.25 9.44 -4.92
CA THR A 101 -7.11 10.75 -4.29
C THR A 101 -7.35 10.64 -2.79
N LEU A 102 -7.06 11.73 -2.07
CA LEU A 102 -7.38 11.84 -0.65
C LEU A 102 -8.88 11.75 -0.33
N GLU A 103 -9.75 11.95 -1.33
CA GLU A 103 -11.20 11.84 -1.21
C GLU A 103 -11.74 10.47 -1.67
N THR A 104 -10.88 9.58 -2.19
CA THR A 104 -11.29 8.22 -2.55
C THR A 104 -11.75 7.48 -1.29
N MET A 105 -12.93 6.86 -1.35
CA MET A 105 -13.54 6.14 -0.24
C MET A 105 -13.17 4.65 -0.30
N ILE A 106 -12.74 4.09 0.84
CA ILE A 106 -12.41 2.67 1.00
C ILE A 106 -13.39 2.01 1.97
N ASN A 107 -13.71 0.75 1.73
CA ASN A 107 -14.62 -0.06 2.54
C ASN A 107 -14.12 -1.51 2.58
N VAL A 108 -14.12 -2.13 3.76
CA VAL A 108 -13.71 -3.54 3.97
C VAL A 108 -14.92 -4.48 4.16
N GLY A 109 -16.07 -4.07 3.62
CA GLY A 109 -17.34 -4.79 3.68
C GLY A 109 -17.80 -5.05 5.11
N TYR A 110 -18.39 -6.23 5.31
CA TYR A 110 -18.98 -6.63 6.59
C TYR A 110 -17.97 -6.77 7.73
N VAL A 111 -16.67 -6.89 7.42
CA VAL A 111 -15.60 -6.98 8.43
C VAL A 111 -15.60 -5.77 9.36
N ASN A 112 -15.97 -4.59 8.84
CA ASN A 112 -16.10 -3.36 9.62
C ASN A 112 -17.50 -2.73 9.49
N GLY A 113 -18.54 -3.57 9.48
CA GLY A 113 -19.93 -3.10 9.47
C GLY A 113 -20.30 -2.27 8.23
N ASN A 114 -19.69 -2.55 7.09
CA ASN A 114 -19.90 -1.87 5.80
C ASN A 114 -19.66 -0.36 5.83
N ARG A 115 -18.77 0.10 6.71
CA ARG A 115 -18.40 1.51 6.83
C ARG A 115 -17.38 1.89 5.77
N SER A 116 -17.62 3.01 5.11
CA SER A 116 -16.65 3.63 4.21
C SER A 116 -15.88 4.74 4.94
N ILE A 117 -14.60 4.89 4.63
CA ILE A 117 -13.71 5.94 5.16
C ILE A 117 -12.92 6.58 4.01
N ALA A 118 -12.70 7.89 4.07
CA ALA A 118 -11.91 8.57 3.05
C ALA A 118 -10.41 8.30 3.26
N MET A 119 -9.65 8.25 2.16
CA MET A 119 -8.20 8.02 2.20
C MET A 119 -7.49 9.00 3.15
N LYS A 120 -7.84 10.30 3.11
CA LYS A 120 -7.25 11.32 4.01
C LYS A 120 -7.35 10.99 5.50
N ASP A 121 -8.40 10.28 5.91
CA ASP A 121 -8.66 9.97 7.31
C ASP A 121 -7.84 8.76 7.80
N ILE A 122 -7.13 8.06 6.90
CA ILE A 122 -6.29 6.89 7.21
C ILE A 122 -4.81 7.09 6.89
N MET A 123 -4.38 8.30 6.54
CA MET A 123 -2.99 8.60 6.17
C MET A 123 -2.04 8.83 7.36
N SER A 124 -2.54 8.81 8.61
CA SER A 124 -1.74 9.07 9.81
C SER A 124 -2.13 8.12 10.93
N THR A 125 -1.13 7.50 11.57
CA THR A 125 -1.33 6.59 12.72
C THR A 125 -1.83 7.31 13.97
N THR A 126 -1.83 8.65 13.98
CA THR A 126 -2.39 9.51 15.04
C THR A 126 -3.40 10.52 14.49
N GLY A 127 -4.07 10.18 13.39
CA GLY A 127 -5.14 10.96 12.78
C GLY A 127 -6.37 10.09 12.49
N GLY A 128 -7.52 10.73 12.26
CA GLY A 128 -8.77 10.03 11.99
C GLY A 128 -9.11 9.02 13.11
N PRO A 129 -9.35 7.73 12.77
CA PRO A 129 -9.69 6.70 13.76
C PRO A 129 -8.46 6.12 14.49
N PHE A 130 -7.24 6.52 14.13
CA PHE A 130 -6.01 5.92 14.62
C PHE A 130 -5.35 6.74 15.73
N CYS A 131 -4.75 6.05 16.71
CA CYS A 131 -3.94 6.65 17.77
C CYS A 131 -2.89 5.63 18.26
N TYR A 132 -1.93 5.29 17.40
CA TYR A 132 -0.85 4.34 17.68
C TYR A 132 0.50 4.77 17.10
N ALA A 133 1.56 4.13 17.58
CA ALA A 133 2.93 4.26 17.07
C ALA A 133 3.66 2.91 17.20
N TYR A 134 4.77 2.76 16.47
CA TYR A 134 5.63 1.58 16.53
C TYR A 134 6.87 1.85 17.38
N ALA A 135 7.26 0.87 18.20
CA ALA A 135 8.48 0.88 19.00
C ALA A 135 9.65 0.16 18.30
#